data_AF-A0A8T0VRU5-F1
#
_entry.id   AF-A0A8T0VRU5-F1
#
_cell.length_a   1.000
_cell.length_b   1.000
_cell.length_c   1.000
_cell.angle_alpha   90.00
_cell.angle_beta   90.00
_cell.angle_gamma   90.00
#
_symmetry.space_group_name_H-M   'P 1'
#
loop_
_entity.id
_entity.type
_entity.pdbx_description
1 polymer ?
#
loop_
_entity_poly.entity_id
_entity_poly.type
_entity_poly.pdbx_seq_one_letter_code
_entity_poly.pdbx_strand_id
1 'polypeptide(L)'
;MEITTTSGGASARMPELVAEAWTTPARRRRVLLVVSLMALLAFFVLGRESASAVWEIASAKLVAINNGGGFMFTNASHGHDELLGGLLAPGMDGDSCRSRHLLSRYYKHFPYAPSPHLLHKLRAYEARHRRCAPGTPLYARSVEQLRSGRSADEAGVECRYIVWLPIDGLGNRMLSMVSGFLYALLTGRVFLVAMPPDAADLFCEPFPGTTWLLPLEDFPVANLFGLGHNPEQSYTRLLRKKKIVVDGDDNPASNATAAAAPPVPAYVYLSLGWQMTDGPFFCGEHQRALGKVNWILLYSDLYFAPSLHTIAAFRDELRRLFPARESTSHLQLRYLLHPGNPVWGLVTRYYHSYLAPAARRIGVQIRMVGSDTVPADDKYNQILACSRQERILPETVDGSI
;
A
#
# COMPACT_ATOMS: atom_id res chain seq x y z
N MET A 1 -69.48 -60.82 -1.77
CA MET A 1 -69.06 -61.73 -2.85
C MET A 1 -69.00 -60.84 -4.07
N GLU A 2 -67.87 -60.33 -4.53
CA GLU A 2 -66.59 -60.99 -4.78
C GLU A 2 -65.38 -60.25 -4.17
N ILE A 3 -64.70 -61.00 -3.30
CA ILE A 3 -63.27 -61.18 -3.10
C ILE A 3 -62.34 -59.96 -3.31
N THR A 4 -61.98 -59.33 -2.19
CA THR A 4 -60.65 -58.78 -1.95
C THR A 4 -60.10 -59.40 -0.67
N THR A 5 -59.00 -60.16 -0.77
CA THR A 5 -58.20 -60.61 0.37
C THR A 5 -56.78 -60.06 0.24
N THR A 6 -56.48 -59.11 1.13
CA THR A 6 -55.23 -58.92 1.88
C THR A 6 -53.98 -59.71 1.48
N SER A 7 -52.86 -59.01 1.33
CA SER A 7 -51.63 -59.40 2.03
C SER A 7 -50.95 -58.14 2.57
N GLY A 8 -50.58 -58.18 3.85
CA GLY A 8 -49.90 -57.09 4.53
C GLY A 8 -48.40 -57.08 4.23
N GLY A 9 -47.81 -55.90 4.37
CA GLY A 9 -46.38 -55.68 4.32
C GLY A 9 -46.09 -54.26 4.76
N ALA A 10 -45.87 -54.08 6.06
CA ALA A 10 -45.50 -52.81 6.65
C ALA A 10 -44.09 -52.40 6.19
N SER A 11 -43.96 -51.22 5.60
CA SER A 11 -42.76 -50.40 5.73
C SER A 11 -43.14 -48.95 5.50
N ALA A 12 -42.96 -48.16 6.56
CA ALA A 12 -43.31 -46.75 6.66
C ALA A 12 -42.68 -45.93 5.52
N ARG A 13 -43.50 -45.15 4.80
CA ARG A 13 -43.03 -44.10 3.90
C ARG A 13 -42.61 -42.89 4.72
N MET A 14 -41.38 -42.45 4.47
CA MET A 14 -40.84 -41.14 4.89
C MET A 14 -41.79 -40.01 4.50
N PRO A 15 -42.13 -39.09 5.41
CA PRO A 15 -42.78 -37.85 5.05
C PRO A 15 -41.78 -36.91 4.38
N GLU A 16 -42.30 -36.25 3.36
CA GLU A 16 -41.75 -35.18 2.55
C GLU A 16 -41.05 -34.12 3.42
N LEU A 17 -39.74 -33.93 3.22
CA LEU A 17 -38.97 -32.86 3.84
C LEU A 17 -39.35 -31.52 3.20
N VAL A 18 -40.37 -30.88 3.77
CA VAL A 18 -40.60 -29.43 3.61
C VAL A 18 -39.36 -28.72 4.16
N ALA A 19 -38.57 -28.13 3.28
CA ALA A 19 -37.44 -27.29 3.66
C ALA A 19 -37.97 -26.04 4.40
N GLU A 20 -37.90 -26.07 5.73
CA GLU A 20 -38.16 -24.89 6.55
C GLU A 20 -37.18 -23.77 6.17
N ALA A 21 -37.74 -22.71 5.58
CA ALA A 21 -37.05 -21.47 5.30
C ALA A 21 -36.71 -20.73 6.61
N TRP A 22 -35.57 -21.08 7.22
CA TRP A 22 -34.95 -20.25 8.24
C TRP A 22 -33.98 -19.27 7.58
N THR A 23 -34.37 -17.99 7.50
CA THR A 23 -33.56 -16.87 8.02
C THR A 23 -34.26 -15.53 7.75
N THR A 24 -34.93 -15.02 8.77
CA THR A 24 -35.32 -13.61 8.82
C THR A 24 -34.06 -12.72 8.83
N PRO A 25 -34.11 -11.51 8.23
CA PRO A 25 -32.97 -10.59 8.13
C PRO A 25 -32.34 -10.24 9.51
N ALA A 26 -33.11 -10.35 10.59
CA ALA A 26 -32.64 -10.18 11.96
C ALA A 26 -31.63 -11.26 12.40
N ARG A 27 -31.83 -12.52 11.99
CA ARG A 27 -30.90 -13.63 12.33
C ARG A 27 -29.61 -13.52 11.53
N ARG A 28 -29.69 -13.09 10.26
CA ARG A 28 -28.52 -12.83 9.40
C ARG A 28 -27.68 -11.66 9.94
N ARG A 29 -28.32 -10.59 10.45
CA ARG A 29 -27.64 -9.47 11.13
C ARG A 29 -26.96 -9.92 12.42
N ARG A 30 -27.61 -10.76 13.24
CA ARG A 30 -26.99 -11.30 14.47
C ARG A 30 -25.79 -12.19 14.18
N VAL A 31 -25.85 -13.05 13.16
CA VAL A 31 -24.71 -13.88 12.74
C VAL A 31 -23.57 -13.03 12.19
N LEU A 32 -23.85 -12.01 11.38
CA LEU A 32 -22.84 -11.07 10.90
C LEU A 32 -22.20 -10.26 12.02
N LEU A 33 -22.99 -9.83 13.02
CA LEU A 33 -22.49 -9.16 14.21
C LEU A 33 -21.56 -10.07 15.02
N VAL A 34 -21.97 -11.33 15.25
CA VAL A 34 -21.16 -12.29 16.00
C VAL A 34 -19.87 -12.63 15.24
N VAL A 35 -19.92 -12.86 13.93
CA VAL A 35 -18.72 -13.13 13.12
C VAL A 35 -17.79 -11.92 13.09
N SER A 36 -18.33 -10.70 13.01
CA SER A 36 -17.54 -9.46 13.06
C SER A 36 -16.92 -9.24 14.44
N LEU A 37 -17.66 -9.54 15.52
CA LEU A 37 -17.17 -9.45 16.89
C LEU A 37 -16.07 -10.48 17.15
N MET A 38 -16.22 -11.70 16.63
CA MET A 38 -15.22 -12.77 16.73
C MET A 38 -13.98 -12.47 15.87
N ALA A 39 -14.13 -11.85 14.70
CA ALA A 39 -13.01 -11.38 13.89
C ALA A 39 -12.26 -10.22 14.56
N LEU A 40 -12.99 -9.28 15.19
CA LEU A 40 -12.41 -8.22 16.02
C LEU A 40 -11.68 -8.81 17.24
N LEU A 41 -12.30 -9.75 17.96
CA LEU A 41 -11.66 -10.45 19.08
C LEU A 41 -10.42 -11.23 18.63
N ALA A 42 -10.45 -11.92 17.49
CA ALA A 42 -9.28 -12.58 16.94
C ALA A 42 -8.18 -11.57 16.55
N PHE A 43 -8.56 -10.40 16.03
CA PHE A 43 -7.64 -9.31 15.72
C PHE A 43 -6.99 -8.74 17.00
N PHE A 44 -7.74 -8.62 18.10
CA PHE A 44 -7.23 -8.16 19.40
C PHE A 44 -6.45 -9.23 20.19
N VAL A 45 -6.77 -10.51 20.03
CA VAL A 45 -6.12 -11.62 20.75
C VAL A 45 -4.85 -12.11 20.04
N LEU A 46 -4.80 -12.10 18.70
CA LEU A 46 -3.60 -12.48 17.93
C LEU A 46 -2.72 -11.29 17.51
N GLY A 47 -3.26 -10.07 17.47
CA GLY A 47 -2.48 -8.85 17.29
C GLY A 47 -1.94 -8.36 18.63
N ARG A 48 -0.65 -8.60 18.91
CA ARG A 48 -0.02 -8.24 20.19
C ARG A 48 0.16 -6.73 20.43
N GLU A 49 -0.49 -5.86 19.67
CA GLU A 49 -0.54 -4.42 19.96
C GLU A 49 -1.96 -3.87 19.76
N SER A 50 -2.56 -3.39 20.85
CA SER A 50 -3.86 -2.72 20.84
C SER A 50 -3.74 -1.33 20.22
N ALA A 51 -4.82 -0.82 19.63
CA ALA A 51 -4.91 0.58 19.18
C ALA A 51 -4.58 1.57 20.32
N SER A 52 -4.83 1.19 21.58
CA SER A 52 -4.41 1.96 22.76
C SER A 52 -2.89 1.98 22.92
N ALA A 53 -2.16 0.88 22.68
CA ALA A 53 -0.70 0.89 22.76
C ALA A 53 -0.08 1.79 21.66
N VAL A 54 -0.65 1.77 20.45
CA VAL A 54 -0.22 2.65 19.36
C VAL A 54 -0.54 4.11 19.66
N TRP A 55 -1.71 4.40 20.23
CA TRP A 55 -2.11 5.75 20.66
C TRP A 55 -1.24 6.27 21.81
N GLU A 56 -0.93 5.43 22.80
CA GLU A 56 -0.04 5.78 23.91
C GLU A 56 1.40 6.03 23.45
N ILE A 57 1.91 5.26 22.47
CA ILE A 57 3.23 5.52 21.88
C ILE A 57 3.21 6.83 21.09
N ALA A 58 2.14 7.11 20.34
CA ALA A 58 1.99 8.34 19.57
C ALA A 58 1.84 9.57 20.48
N SER A 59 1.04 9.48 21.54
CA SER A 59 0.83 10.54 22.53
C SER A 59 2.10 10.80 23.33
N ALA A 60 2.80 9.77 23.81
CA ALA A 60 4.06 9.91 24.52
C ALA A 60 5.15 10.55 23.65
N LYS A 61 5.20 10.21 22.36
CA LYS A 61 6.11 10.89 21.41
C LYS A 61 5.69 12.33 21.15
N LEU A 62 4.41 12.64 21.02
CA LEU A 62 3.92 14.01 20.86
C LEU A 62 4.25 14.88 22.09
N VAL A 63 4.10 14.32 23.29
CA VAL A 63 4.45 14.96 24.57
C VAL A 63 5.96 15.15 24.70
N ALA A 64 6.77 14.16 24.35
CA ALA A 64 8.24 14.28 24.35
C ALA A 64 8.74 15.33 23.35
N ILE A 65 8.09 15.46 22.18
CA ILE A 65 8.36 16.49 21.18
C ILE A 65 7.99 17.88 21.72
N ASN A 66 6.90 18.00 22.48
CA ASN A 66 6.47 19.27 23.06
C ASN A 66 7.35 19.72 24.24
N ASN A 67 7.99 18.77 24.95
CA ASN A 67 8.82 19.01 26.13
C ASN A 67 10.34 19.00 25.85
N GLY A 68 10.76 19.03 24.58
CA GLY A 68 12.19 19.17 24.23
C GLY A 68 13.07 17.99 24.68
N GLY A 69 12.50 16.78 24.78
CA GLY A 69 13.24 15.57 25.17
C GLY A 69 14.28 15.18 24.12
N GLY A 70 15.56 15.25 24.51
CA GLY A 70 16.72 15.08 23.63
C GLY A 70 16.79 13.74 22.91
N PHE A 71 16.56 13.77 21.60
CA PHE A 71 17.21 12.85 20.66
C PHE A 71 18.54 13.48 20.22
N MET A 72 19.58 12.67 19.98
CA MET A 72 20.88 13.15 19.50
C MET A 72 20.70 14.04 18.26
N PHE A 73 20.79 15.35 18.46
CA PHE A 73 20.82 16.33 17.40
C PHE A 73 22.24 16.37 16.85
N THR A 74 22.46 15.89 15.64
CA THR A 74 23.64 16.31 14.88
C THR A 74 23.48 17.80 14.64
N ASN A 75 24.41 18.59 15.17
CA ASN A 75 24.45 20.04 15.05
C ASN A 75 24.68 20.42 13.58
N ALA A 76 23.63 20.39 12.77
CA ALA A 76 23.63 20.90 11.42
C ALA A 76 23.39 22.41 11.50
N SER A 77 24.36 23.16 11.00
CA SER A 77 24.27 24.59 10.73
C SER A 77 22.88 25.02 10.24
N HIS A 78 22.46 26.23 10.59
CA HIS A 78 21.21 26.93 10.22
C HIS A 78 20.92 27.07 8.69
N GLY A 79 21.42 26.20 7.83
CA GLY A 79 20.97 26.01 6.46
C GLY A 79 19.96 24.86 6.40
N HIS A 80 18.82 25.07 5.74
CA HIS A 80 17.87 23.99 5.48
C HIS A 80 18.55 22.94 4.60
N ASP A 81 18.64 21.70 5.09
CA ASP A 81 19.20 20.59 4.31
C ASP A 81 18.22 20.21 3.20
N GLU A 82 18.52 20.67 1.97
CA GLU A 82 17.74 20.40 0.77
C GLU A 82 17.73 18.91 0.40
N LEU A 83 18.68 18.11 0.91
CA LEU A 83 18.77 16.68 0.64
C LEU A 83 18.17 15.80 1.76
N LEU A 84 17.58 16.40 2.79
CA LEU A 84 16.88 15.72 3.87
C LEU A 84 17.71 14.62 4.56
N GLY A 85 18.93 14.94 4.98
CA GLY A 85 19.87 14.01 5.59
C GLY A 85 20.46 13.01 4.60
N GLY A 86 20.58 13.41 3.33
CA GLY A 86 21.04 12.54 2.23
C GLY A 86 19.97 11.61 1.67
N LEU A 87 18.73 11.66 2.16
CA LEU A 87 17.61 10.89 1.64
C LEU A 87 17.44 11.12 0.13
N LEU A 88 17.56 12.37 -0.30
CA LEU A 88 17.46 12.76 -1.70
C LEU A 88 18.83 12.72 -2.39
N ALA A 89 18.86 12.17 -3.60
CA ALA A 89 20.06 12.22 -4.44
C ALA A 89 20.33 13.65 -4.96
N PRO A 90 21.60 14.07 -5.07
CA PRO A 90 21.96 15.34 -5.71
C PRO A 90 21.81 15.28 -7.24
N GLY A 91 21.92 16.44 -7.90
CA GLY A 91 22.08 16.52 -9.36
C GLY A 91 20.80 16.53 -10.19
N MET A 92 19.62 16.65 -9.56
CA MET A 92 18.37 16.93 -10.29
C MET A 92 18.18 18.43 -10.46
N ASP A 93 17.75 18.83 -11.66
CA ASP A 93 17.52 20.23 -12.00
C ASP A 93 16.52 20.89 -11.04
N GLY A 94 16.92 22.03 -10.46
CA GLY A 94 16.16 22.74 -9.45
C GLY A 94 14.85 23.33 -9.97
N ASP A 95 14.84 23.72 -11.25
CA ASP A 95 13.70 24.38 -11.87
C ASP A 95 12.64 23.37 -12.32
N SER A 96 13.06 22.18 -12.80
CA SER A 96 12.16 21.08 -13.17
C SER A 96 11.26 20.61 -12.03
N CYS A 97 11.78 20.61 -10.79
CA CYS A 97 11.03 20.22 -9.60
C CYS A 97 11.42 21.06 -8.39
N ARG A 98 10.79 22.24 -8.27
CA ARG A 98 11.11 23.20 -7.20
C ARG A 98 10.77 22.67 -5.82
N SER A 99 9.68 21.90 -5.70
CA SER A 99 9.25 21.34 -4.42
C SER A 99 10.34 20.46 -3.81
N ARG A 100 11.08 19.70 -4.61
CA ARG A 100 12.11 18.79 -4.11
C ARG A 100 13.18 19.48 -3.28
N HIS A 101 13.66 20.64 -3.72
CA HIS A 101 14.74 21.37 -3.06
C HIS A 101 14.23 22.36 -2.02
N LEU A 102 13.03 22.90 -2.21
CA LEU A 102 12.48 23.96 -1.35
C LEU A 102 11.60 23.45 -0.22
N LEU A 103 11.11 22.21 -0.27
CA LEU A 103 10.16 21.67 0.71
C LEU A 103 10.71 21.67 2.15
N SER A 104 12.02 21.45 2.32
CA SER A 104 12.69 21.50 3.63
C SER A 104 12.54 22.86 4.34
N ARG A 105 12.34 23.95 3.59
CA ARG A 105 12.14 25.31 4.12
C ARG A 105 10.76 25.50 4.77
N TYR A 106 9.79 24.66 4.40
CA TYR A 106 8.42 24.74 4.92
C TYR A 106 8.18 23.79 6.11
N TYR A 107 9.12 22.87 6.38
CA TYR A 107 9.04 21.97 7.52
C TYR A 107 9.73 22.54 8.75
N LYS A 108 8.99 22.57 9.86
CA LYS A 108 9.54 22.95 11.17
C LYS A 108 10.32 21.81 11.82
N HIS A 109 9.93 20.56 11.57
CA HIS A 109 10.48 19.41 12.26
C HIS A 109 10.62 18.18 11.35
N PHE A 110 11.74 17.47 11.51
CA PHE A 110 12.06 16.23 10.84
C PHE A 110 12.35 15.16 11.91
N PRO A 111 11.31 14.46 12.43
CA PRO A 111 11.44 13.58 13.60
C PRO A 111 12.28 12.33 13.36
N TYR A 112 12.48 11.94 12.10
CA TYR A 112 13.15 10.69 11.75
C TYR A 112 14.30 10.95 10.78
N ALA A 113 15.52 10.64 11.18
CA ALA A 113 16.66 10.62 10.26
C ALA A 113 16.70 9.30 9.46
N PRO A 114 17.06 9.33 8.17
CA PRO A 114 17.23 8.10 7.38
C PRO A 114 18.43 7.29 7.91
N SER A 115 18.31 5.96 7.94
CA SER A 115 19.44 5.11 8.32
C SER A 115 20.50 5.05 7.20
N PRO A 116 21.78 4.85 7.52
CA PRO A 116 22.82 4.66 6.49
C PRO A 116 22.50 3.50 5.53
N HIS A 117 21.85 2.43 6.04
CA HIS A 117 21.42 1.29 5.23
C HIS A 117 20.34 1.69 4.23
N LEU A 118 19.36 2.52 4.64
CA LEU A 118 18.35 3.06 3.74
C LEU A 118 18.99 3.92 2.65
N LEU A 119 19.90 4.83 3.01
CA LEU A 119 20.59 5.69 2.03
C LEU A 119 21.33 4.86 0.98
N HIS A 120 22.09 3.85 1.41
CA HIS A 120 22.76 2.93 0.49
C HIS A 120 21.75 2.19 -0.40
N LYS A 121 20.66 1.67 0.17
CA LYS A 121 19.62 0.95 -0.57
C LYS A 121 18.97 1.82 -1.65
N LEU A 122 18.71 3.10 -1.35
CA LEU A 122 18.13 4.05 -2.31
C LEU A 122 19.10 4.38 -3.45
N ARG A 123 20.37 4.64 -3.15
CA ARG A 123 21.39 4.87 -4.20
C ARG A 123 21.58 3.64 -5.09
N ALA A 124 21.59 2.44 -4.50
CA ALA A 124 21.65 1.19 -5.25
C ALA A 124 20.38 0.98 -6.12
N TYR A 125 19.21 1.36 -5.60
CA TYR A 125 17.97 1.34 -6.36
C TYR A 125 18.02 2.30 -7.55
N GLU A 126 18.45 3.55 -7.37
CA GLU A 126 18.58 4.54 -8.44
C GLU A 126 19.52 4.04 -9.55
N ALA A 127 20.65 3.41 -9.18
CA ALA A 127 21.57 2.80 -10.15
C ALA A 127 20.95 1.60 -10.90
N ARG A 128 20.06 0.83 -10.26
CA ARG A 128 19.27 -0.21 -10.95
C ARG A 128 18.25 0.43 -11.89
N HIS A 129 17.53 1.43 -11.39
CA HIS A 129 16.52 2.14 -12.15
C HIS A 129 17.13 2.74 -13.42
N ARG A 130 18.29 3.40 -13.35
CA ARG A 130 19.01 3.92 -14.52
C ARG A 130 19.35 2.90 -15.59
N ARG A 131 19.61 1.65 -15.21
CA ARG A 131 19.91 0.58 -16.17
C ARG A 131 18.65 -0.04 -16.77
N CYS A 132 17.58 -0.12 -16.00
CA CYS A 132 16.37 -0.86 -16.33
C CYS A 132 15.13 0.02 -16.61
N ALA A 133 15.26 1.35 -16.60
CA ALA A 133 14.15 2.27 -16.80
C ALA A 133 13.61 2.24 -18.24
N PRO A 134 12.38 2.72 -18.47
CA PRO A 134 11.88 3.02 -19.80
C PRO A 134 12.90 3.79 -20.65
N GLY A 135 13.00 3.42 -21.93
CA GLY A 135 13.98 3.98 -22.87
C GLY A 135 15.35 3.27 -22.88
N THR A 136 15.63 2.33 -21.98
CA THR A 136 16.89 1.56 -22.02
C THR A 136 16.79 0.28 -22.84
N PRO A 137 17.92 -0.26 -23.36
CA PRO A 137 17.93 -1.54 -24.06
C PRO A 137 17.44 -2.72 -23.20
N LEU A 138 17.73 -2.70 -21.89
CA LEU A 138 17.28 -3.75 -20.98
C LEU A 138 15.77 -3.72 -20.77
N TYR A 139 15.18 -2.52 -20.66
CA TYR A 139 13.73 -2.37 -20.61
C TYR A 139 13.06 -2.90 -21.89
N ALA A 140 13.56 -2.50 -23.06
CA ALA A 140 13.04 -2.97 -24.34
C ALA A 140 13.08 -4.50 -24.46
N ARG A 141 14.18 -5.13 -24.03
CA ARG A 141 14.29 -6.60 -23.98
C ARG A 141 13.27 -7.23 -23.03
N SER A 142 13.08 -6.65 -21.84
CA SER A 142 12.11 -7.15 -20.86
C SER A 142 10.65 -7.01 -21.35
N VAL A 143 10.33 -5.97 -22.10
CA VAL A 143 9.01 -5.79 -22.73
C VAL A 143 8.79 -6.80 -23.85
N GLU A 144 9.80 -7.08 -24.66
CA GLU A 144 9.69 -8.09 -25.73
C GLU A 144 9.51 -9.50 -25.16
N GLN A 145 10.21 -9.81 -24.06
CA GLN A 145 9.96 -11.05 -23.31
C GLN A 145 8.50 -11.14 -22.83
N LEU A 146 7.96 -10.05 -22.28
CA LEU A 146 6.56 -10.00 -21.84
C LEU A 146 5.59 -10.23 -23.01
N ARG A 147 5.84 -9.64 -24.19
CA ARG A 147 5.05 -9.87 -25.42
C ARG A 147 5.08 -11.33 -25.85
N SER A 148 6.22 -11.98 -25.75
CA SER A 148 6.38 -13.39 -26.13
C SER A 148 5.63 -14.38 -25.23
N GLY A 149 5.12 -13.92 -24.07
CA GLY A 149 4.43 -14.76 -23.09
C GLY A 149 5.36 -15.72 -22.33
N ARG A 150 6.68 -15.58 -22.49
CA ARG A 150 7.69 -16.39 -21.80
C ARG A 150 8.17 -15.69 -20.51
N SER A 151 8.47 -16.47 -19.48
CA SER A 151 9.27 -15.97 -18.36
C SER A 151 10.74 -15.81 -18.77
N ALA A 152 11.49 -15.05 -17.98
CA ALA A 152 12.94 -15.24 -17.89
C ALA A 152 13.26 -16.74 -17.87
N ASP A 153 14.14 -17.21 -18.75
CA ASP A 153 15.02 -18.30 -18.37
C ASP A 153 15.93 -17.75 -17.25
N GLU A 154 16.06 -18.49 -16.15
CA GLU A 154 16.75 -18.05 -14.90
C GLU A 154 18.17 -17.52 -15.14
N ALA A 155 18.80 -17.85 -16.28
CA ALA A 155 20.16 -17.47 -16.64
C ALA A 155 20.32 -16.08 -17.28
N GLY A 156 19.24 -15.32 -17.58
CA GLY A 156 19.34 -14.16 -18.49
C GLY A 156 18.57 -12.89 -18.14
N VAL A 157 17.88 -12.79 -16.99
CA VAL A 157 17.06 -11.61 -16.68
C VAL A 157 17.67 -10.70 -15.62
N GLU A 158 18.22 -9.60 -16.12
CA GLU A 158 18.86 -8.54 -15.33
C GLU A 158 17.84 -7.61 -14.64
N CYS A 159 16.64 -7.44 -15.21
CA CYS A 159 15.66 -6.46 -14.75
C CYS A 159 14.30 -7.13 -14.46
N ARG A 160 13.81 -6.90 -13.25
CA ARG A 160 12.47 -7.31 -12.79
C ARG A 160 11.68 -6.08 -12.40
N TYR A 161 10.37 -6.12 -12.58
CA TYR A 161 9.51 -4.95 -12.51
C TYR A 161 8.31 -5.18 -11.59
N ILE A 162 7.87 -4.09 -10.99
CA ILE A 162 6.52 -3.95 -10.46
C ILE A 162 5.90 -2.70 -11.09
N VAL A 163 4.69 -2.87 -11.63
CA VAL A 163 3.90 -1.83 -12.26
C VAL A 163 2.73 -1.53 -11.33
N TRP A 164 2.72 -0.36 -10.72
CA TRP A 164 1.62 0.11 -9.90
C TRP A 164 0.47 0.61 -10.78
N LEU A 165 -0.75 0.20 -10.44
CA LEU A 165 -1.99 0.56 -11.13
C LEU A 165 -2.85 1.46 -10.23
N PRO A 166 -3.40 2.58 -10.76
CA PRO A 166 -4.14 3.56 -9.99
C PRO A 166 -5.55 3.07 -9.69
N ILE A 167 -5.94 3.11 -8.42
CA ILE A 167 -7.32 2.93 -7.98
C ILE A 167 -7.68 3.91 -6.87
N ASP A 168 -8.98 4.13 -6.67
CA ASP A 168 -9.53 5.02 -5.66
C ASP A 168 -8.98 6.46 -5.72
N GLY A 169 -9.17 7.21 -4.63
CA GLY A 169 -8.76 8.60 -4.49
C GLY A 169 -7.27 8.78 -4.24
N LEU A 170 -6.82 10.04 -4.34
CA LEU A 170 -5.40 10.41 -4.27
C LEU A 170 -4.67 9.91 -3.02
N GLY A 171 -5.29 9.98 -1.85
CA GLY A 171 -4.69 9.49 -0.60
C GLY A 171 -4.35 8.00 -0.66
N ASN A 172 -5.28 7.17 -1.17
CA ASN A 172 -5.07 5.74 -1.34
C ASN A 172 -3.94 5.48 -2.35
N ARG A 173 -3.94 6.21 -3.47
CA ARG A 173 -2.89 6.11 -4.49
C ARG A 173 -1.50 6.40 -3.93
N MET A 174 -1.34 7.51 -3.21
CA MET A 174 -0.05 7.88 -2.60
C MET A 174 0.46 6.80 -1.64
N LEU A 175 -0.42 6.28 -0.78
CA LEU A 175 -0.05 5.26 0.21
C LEU A 175 0.24 3.89 -0.41
N SER A 176 -0.49 3.51 -1.46
CA SER A 176 -0.24 2.25 -2.17
C SER A 176 0.99 2.34 -3.08
N MET A 177 1.30 3.51 -3.66
CA MET A 177 2.58 3.76 -4.33
C MET A 177 3.76 3.57 -3.39
N VAL A 178 3.70 4.15 -2.18
CA VAL A 178 4.75 3.98 -1.17
C VAL A 178 4.92 2.51 -0.76
N SER A 179 3.81 1.79 -0.58
CA SER A 179 3.85 0.36 -0.23
C SER A 179 4.43 -0.49 -1.37
N GLY A 180 4.06 -0.19 -2.61
CA GLY A 180 4.60 -0.84 -3.81
C GLY A 180 6.09 -0.54 -4.02
N PHE A 181 6.52 0.70 -3.79
CA PHE A 181 7.92 1.09 -3.86
C PHE A 181 8.76 0.38 -2.78
N LEU A 182 8.25 0.30 -1.54
CA LEU A 182 8.91 -0.48 -0.49
C LEU A 182 9.10 -1.93 -0.89
N TYR A 183 8.06 -2.55 -1.46
CA TYR A 183 8.15 -3.92 -1.96
C TYR A 183 9.16 -4.06 -3.10
N ALA A 184 9.26 -3.06 -3.98
CA ALA A 184 10.28 -3.01 -5.03
C ALA A 184 11.71 -2.96 -4.45
N LEU A 185 11.93 -2.16 -3.39
CA LEU A 185 13.22 -2.09 -2.68
C LEU A 185 13.60 -3.44 -2.06
N LEU A 186 12.64 -4.11 -1.42
CA LEU A 186 12.84 -5.40 -0.75
C LEU A 186 13.12 -6.55 -1.74
N THR A 187 12.46 -6.52 -2.91
CA THR A 187 12.55 -7.61 -3.91
C THR A 187 13.52 -7.31 -5.05
N GLY A 188 14.16 -6.15 -5.03
CA GLY A 188 15.13 -5.77 -6.05
C GLY A 188 14.51 -5.47 -7.42
N ARG A 189 13.26 -5.01 -7.45
CA ARG A 189 12.51 -4.68 -8.68
C ARG A 189 12.59 -3.19 -9.00
N VAL A 190 12.39 -2.86 -10.27
CA VAL A 190 12.13 -1.50 -10.77
C VAL A 190 10.66 -1.18 -10.53
N PHE A 191 10.36 0.02 -10.04
CA PHE A 191 9.00 0.46 -9.74
C PHE A 191 8.54 1.41 -10.84
N LEU A 192 7.49 1.02 -11.56
CA LEU A 192 6.87 1.82 -12.62
C LEU A 192 5.44 2.17 -12.25
N VAL A 193 4.97 3.33 -12.68
CA VAL A 193 3.62 3.82 -12.36
C VAL A 193 2.82 4.00 -13.64
N ALA A 194 1.66 3.34 -13.72
CA ALA A 194 0.70 3.55 -14.79
C ALA A 194 -0.16 4.78 -14.45
N MET A 195 0.35 5.98 -14.73
CA MET A 195 -0.39 7.23 -14.47
C MET A 195 -1.27 7.58 -15.68
N PRO A 196 -2.55 7.93 -15.46
CA PRO A 196 -3.36 8.56 -16.51
C PRO A 196 -2.70 9.87 -16.98
N PRO A 197 -2.83 10.24 -18.28
CA PRO A 197 -2.17 11.43 -18.83
C PRO A 197 -2.47 12.73 -18.08
N ASP A 198 -3.70 12.88 -17.57
CA ASP A 198 -4.16 14.04 -16.80
C ASP A 198 -3.59 14.12 -15.37
N ALA A 199 -2.94 13.06 -14.90
CA ALA A 199 -2.35 12.98 -13.57
C ALA A 199 -0.81 12.98 -13.59
N ALA A 200 -0.17 13.02 -14.75
CA ALA A 200 1.29 12.95 -14.90
C ALA A 200 2.02 14.11 -14.20
N ASP A 201 1.43 15.32 -14.21
CA ASP A 201 2.04 16.52 -13.61
C ASP A 201 1.83 16.64 -12.09
N LEU A 202 1.17 15.66 -11.47
CA LEU A 202 0.89 15.71 -10.04
C LEU A 202 2.16 15.58 -9.20
N PHE A 203 3.10 14.75 -9.65
CA PHE A 203 4.36 14.46 -8.97
C PHE A 203 5.53 14.63 -9.93
N CYS A 204 6.66 15.10 -9.42
CA CYS A 204 7.92 15.12 -10.15
C CYS A 204 8.49 13.71 -10.35
N GLU A 205 9.46 13.60 -11.27
CA GLU A 205 10.31 12.42 -11.36
C GLU A 205 11.12 12.22 -10.07
N PRO A 206 11.01 11.06 -9.40
CA PRO A 206 11.71 10.82 -8.13
C PRO A 206 13.16 10.36 -8.32
N PHE A 207 13.50 9.82 -9.49
CA PHE A 207 14.76 9.13 -9.74
C PHE A 207 15.65 9.90 -10.74
N PRO A 208 16.88 10.28 -10.38
CA PRO A 208 17.71 11.15 -11.21
C PRO A 208 18.04 10.58 -12.60
N GLY A 209 17.64 11.33 -13.64
CA GLY A 209 17.97 11.06 -15.04
C GLY A 209 17.17 9.90 -15.65
N THR A 210 16.02 9.55 -15.09
CA THR A 210 15.16 8.45 -15.54
C THR A 210 13.70 8.78 -15.32
N THR A 211 12.79 8.01 -15.93
CA THR A 211 11.35 8.12 -15.67
C THR A 211 10.79 6.89 -14.97
N TRP A 212 10.01 7.09 -13.92
CA TRP A 212 9.19 6.02 -13.31
C TRP A 212 7.85 5.80 -14.03
N LEU A 213 7.47 6.65 -14.98
CA LEU A 213 6.22 6.53 -15.70
C LEU A 213 6.26 5.34 -16.65
N LEU A 214 5.21 4.53 -16.66
CA LEU A 214 5.07 3.44 -17.62
C LEU A 214 4.72 4.01 -19.01
N PRO A 215 5.45 3.65 -20.08
CA PRO A 215 5.04 3.95 -21.45
C PRO A 215 3.77 3.16 -21.82
N LEU A 216 2.61 3.80 -21.66
CA LEU A 216 1.30 3.12 -21.79
C LEU A 216 1.03 2.59 -23.20
N GLU A 217 1.47 3.31 -24.23
CA GLU A 217 1.20 2.97 -25.63
C GLU A 217 1.91 1.68 -26.08
N ASP A 218 3.15 1.46 -25.61
CA ASP A 218 3.97 0.32 -26.00
C ASP A 218 3.86 -0.88 -25.05
N PHE A 219 3.16 -0.72 -23.92
CA PHE A 219 3.09 -1.76 -22.89
C PHE A 219 2.14 -2.89 -23.31
N PRO A 220 2.59 -4.17 -23.27
CA PRO A 220 1.89 -5.27 -23.94
C PRO A 220 0.73 -5.89 -23.14
N VAL A 221 0.32 -5.27 -22.04
CA VAL A 221 -0.87 -5.69 -21.29
C VAL A 221 -2.01 -4.76 -21.64
N ALA A 222 -3.01 -5.28 -22.37
CA ALA A 222 -4.17 -4.51 -22.77
C ALA A 222 -5.06 -4.12 -21.57
N ASN A 223 -5.76 -2.99 -21.70
CA ASN A 223 -6.78 -2.53 -20.75
C ASN A 223 -6.31 -2.47 -19.28
N LEU A 224 -5.09 -1.98 -19.03
CA LEU A 224 -4.49 -1.89 -17.68
C LEU A 224 -5.44 -1.30 -16.62
N PHE A 225 -6.19 -0.26 -16.97
CA PHE A 225 -7.09 0.45 -16.06
C PHE A 225 -8.45 -0.25 -15.87
N GLY A 226 -8.80 -1.21 -16.71
CA GLY A 226 -10.09 -1.92 -16.69
C GLY A 226 -10.03 -3.36 -16.17
N LEU A 227 -8.88 -3.82 -15.65
CA LEU A 227 -8.69 -5.20 -15.15
C LEU A 227 -9.51 -5.53 -13.89
N GLY A 228 -9.78 -4.54 -13.05
CA GLY A 228 -10.60 -4.67 -11.85
C GLY A 228 -9.99 -5.57 -10.77
N HIS A 229 -10.85 -6.14 -9.93
CA HIS A 229 -10.44 -6.84 -8.70
C HIS A 229 -10.03 -8.30 -8.91
N ASN A 230 -10.42 -8.96 -10.00
CA ASN A 230 -10.20 -10.40 -10.17
C ASN A 230 -9.96 -10.82 -11.64
N PRO A 231 -8.94 -10.27 -12.30
CA PRO A 231 -8.58 -10.65 -13.67
C PRO A 231 -8.08 -12.09 -13.74
N GLU A 232 -8.12 -12.72 -14.92
CA GLU A 232 -7.67 -14.11 -15.13
C GLU A 232 -6.22 -14.40 -14.71
N GLN A 233 -5.38 -13.36 -14.74
CA GLN A 233 -3.96 -13.41 -14.38
C GLN A 233 -3.70 -13.05 -12.90
N SER A 234 -4.74 -12.96 -12.07
CA SER A 234 -4.57 -12.78 -10.63
C SER A 234 -3.79 -13.95 -10.01
N TYR A 235 -2.97 -13.65 -9.01
CA TYR A 235 -2.09 -14.63 -8.38
C TYR A 235 -2.85 -15.85 -7.85
N THR A 236 -3.95 -15.63 -7.13
CA THR A 236 -4.81 -16.69 -6.60
C THR A 236 -5.42 -17.56 -7.70
N ARG A 237 -5.80 -16.98 -8.86
CA ARG A 237 -6.28 -17.77 -10.00
C ARG A 237 -5.18 -18.60 -10.65
N LEU A 238 -3.98 -18.04 -10.77
CA LEU A 238 -2.82 -18.74 -11.29
C LEU A 238 -2.40 -19.91 -10.39
N LEU A 239 -2.45 -19.73 -9.06
CA LEU A 239 -2.27 -20.80 -8.09
C LEU A 239 -3.31 -21.91 -8.27
N ARG A 240 -4.61 -21.56 -8.34
CA ARG A 240 -5.69 -22.54 -8.52
C ARG A 240 -5.57 -23.32 -9.83
N LYS A 241 -5.07 -22.68 -10.88
CA LYS A 241 -4.79 -23.31 -12.19
C LYS A 241 -3.46 -24.06 -12.22
N LYS A 242 -2.74 -24.17 -11.09
CA LYS A 242 -1.41 -24.79 -10.97
C LYS A 242 -0.38 -24.23 -11.96
N LYS A 243 -0.50 -22.93 -12.29
CA LYS A 243 0.47 -22.20 -13.13
C LYS A 243 1.62 -21.58 -12.34
N ILE A 244 1.49 -21.57 -11.01
CA ILE A 244 2.52 -21.13 -10.08
C ILE A 244 2.69 -22.26 -9.06
N VAL A 245 3.94 -22.67 -8.84
CA VAL A 245 4.30 -23.69 -7.84
C VAL A 245 4.87 -22.97 -6.61
N VAL A 246 4.39 -23.35 -5.43
CA VAL A 246 4.85 -22.85 -4.13
C VAL A 246 5.54 -24.01 -3.41
N ASP A 247 6.80 -23.84 -3.02
CA ASP A 247 7.52 -24.92 -2.33
C ASP A 247 6.93 -25.10 -0.92
N GLY A 248 6.32 -26.27 -0.68
CA GLY A 248 5.57 -26.62 0.53
C GLY A 248 4.17 -27.20 0.28
N ASP A 249 3.66 -27.20 -0.96
CA ASP A 249 2.41 -27.87 -1.32
C ASP A 249 2.63 -29.39 -1.50
N ASP A 250 2.97 -30.06 -0.39
CA ASP A 250 3.01 -31.52 -0.29
C ASP A 250 1.59 -32.05 -0.32
N ASN A 251 1.01 -32.15 -1.51
CA ASN A 251 -0.18 -32.95 -1.73
C ASN A 251 0.30 -34.34 -2.20
N PRO A 252 0.31 -35.38 -1.34
CA PRO A 252 0.90 -36.68 -1.66
C PRO A 252 0.02 -37.53 -2.60
N ALA A 253 -0.93 -36.92 -3.32
CA ALA A 253 -1.97 -37.59 -4.09
C ALA A 253 -1.92 -37.34 -5.61
N SER A 254 -0.79 -36.88 -6.17
CA SER A 254 -0.58 -36.99 -7.62
C SER A 254 0.59 -37.93 -7.92
N ASN A 255 0.22 -39.18 -8.19
CA ASN A 255 1.09 -40.19 -8.76
C ASN A 255 1.90 -39.65 -9.95
N ALA A 256 3.21 -39.86 -9.87
CA ALA A 256 4.14 -40.21 -10.95
C ALA A 256 3.70 -39.83 -12.38
N THR A 257 4.07 -38.64 -12.80
CA THR A 257 4.92 -38.44 -13.98
C THR A 257 5.83 -37.26 -13.66
N ALA A 258 7.09 -37.30 -14.06
CA ALA A 258 8.00 -36.15 -14.02
C ALA A 258 7.53 -35.10 -15.04
N ALA A 259 6.32 -34.56 -14.85
CA ALA A 259 5.81 -33.43 -15.61
C ALA A 259 6.70 -32.25 -15.22
N ALA A 260 7.45 -31.73 -16.18
CA ALA A 260 8.27 -30.54 -16.01
C ALA A 260 7.44 -29.46 -15.29
N ALA A 261 8.03 -28.80 -14.30
CA ALA A 261 7.37 -27.73 -13.57
C ALA A 261 6.77 -26.74 -14.58
N PRO A 262 5.51 -26.28 -14.37
CA PRO A 262 4.87 -25.37 -15.30
C PRO A 262 5.76 -24.14 -15.50
N PRO A 263 5.85 -23.62 -16.75
CA PRO A 263 6.67 -22.45 -17.01
C PRO A 263 6.16 -21.28 -16.16
N VAL A 264 7.11 -20.53 -15.59
CA VAL A 264 6.81 -19.33 -14.82
C VAL A 264 5.99 -18.37 -15.70
N PRO A 265 4.90 -17.77 -15.18
CA PRO A 265 4.08 -16.87 -15.97
C PRO A 265 4.87 -15.60 -16.33
N ALA A 266 4.64 -15.06 -17.55
CA ALA A 266 5.29 -13.83 -18.01
C ALA A 266 5.02 -12.63 -17.09
N TYR A 267 3.82 -12.57 -16.51
CA TYR A 267 3.46 -11.61 -15.47
C TYR A 267 2.44 -12.19 -14.49
N VAL A 268 2.35 -11.56 -13.33
CA VAL A 268 1.33 -11.83 -12.30
C VAL A 268 0.61 -10.53 -11.97
N TYR A 269 -0.72 -10.60 -11.84
CA TYR A 269 -1.51 -9.51 -11.28
C TYR A 269 -1.74 -9.75 -9.78
N LEU A 270 -1.49 -8.72 -8.97
CA LEU A 270 -1.71 -8.73 -7.52
C LEU A 270 -2.83 -7.74 -7.18
N SER A 271 -4.01 -8.29 -6.91
CA SER A 271 -5.18 -7.59 -6.42
C SER A 271 -5.18 -7.55 -4.89
N LEU A 272 -4.63 -6.45 -4.37
CA LEU A 272 -4.57 -6.11 -2.95
C LEU A 272 -5.45 -4.88 -2.65
N GLY A 273 -6.55 -4.73 -3.38
CA GLY A 273 -7.58 -3.73 -3.09
C GLY A 273 -8.49 -4.17 -1.92
N TRP A 274 -9.59 -3.46 -1.69
CA TRP A 274 -10.56 -3.77 -0.64
C TRP A 274 -11.06 -5.23 -0.59
N GLN A 275 -11.11 -5.95 -1.73
CA GLN A 275 -11.51 -7.36 -1.78
C GLN A 275 -10.41 -8.36 -1.38
N MET A 276 -9.15 -7.92 -1.33
CA MET A 276 -8.00 -8.74 -0.96
C MET A 276 -7.95 -10.12 -1.65
N THR A 277 -8.19 -10.15 -2.97
CA THR A 277 -8.26 -11.40 -3.74
C THR A 277 -6.95 -12.19 -3.70
N ASP A 278 -5.82 -11.49 -3.64
CA ASP A 278 -4.48 -12.10 -3.62
C ASP A 278 -3.84 -12.04 -2.22
N GLY A 279 -4.64 -12.27 -1.17
CA GLY A 279 -4.19 -12.36 0.23
C GLY A 279 -2.96 -13.25 0.50
N PRO A 280 -2.76 -14.40 -0.20
CA PRO A 280 -1.54 -15.21 -0.05
C PRO A 280 -0.23 -14.45 -0.31
N PHE A 281 -0.27 -13.27 -0.94
CA PHE A 281 0.87 -12.36 -1.06
C PHE A 281 1.59 -12.13 0.28
N PHE A 282 0.88 -12.08 1.42
CA PHE A 282 1.50 -11.81 2.72
C PHE A 282 2.18 -13.02 3.38
N CYS A 283 2.27 -14.15 2.68
CA CYS A 283 2.89 -15.38 3.18
C CYS A 283 4.31 -15.59 2.58
N GLY A 284 5.23 -16.11 3.38
CA GLY A 284 6.65 -16.22 3.00
C GLY A 284 6.92 -17.18 1.84
N GLU A 285 6.23 -18.31 1.80
CA GLU A 285 6.34 -19.30 0.71
C GLU A 285 5.86 -18.73 -0.63
N HIS A 286 4.81 -17.92 -0.61
CA HIS A 286 4.28 -17.26 -1.80
C HIS A 286 5.23 -16.17 -2.32
N GLN A 287 5.96 -15.50 -1.44
CA GLN A 287 6.99 -14.53 -1.82
C GLN A 287 8.16 -15.17 -2.59
N ARG A 288 8.54 -16.41 -2.26
CA ARG A 288 9.55 -17.17 -3.04
C ARG A 288 9.07 -17.40 -4.48
N ALA A 289 7.81 -17.80 -4.64
CA ALA A 289 7.21 -18.00 -5.96
C ALA A 289 7.12 -16.68 -6.76
N LEU A 290 6.66 -15.60 -6.12
CA LEU A 290 6.61 -14.26 -6.74
C LEU A 290 7.99 -13.74 -7.12
N GLY A 291 9.05 -14.11 -6.39
CA GLY A 291 10.44 -13.76 -6.68
C GLY A 291 10.93 -14.22 -8.06
N LYS A 292 10.34 -15.29 -8.60
CA LYS A 292 10.66 -15.89 -9.91
C LYS A 292 10.02 -15.14 -11.09
N VAL A 293 8.93 -14.40 -10.83
CA VAL A 293 8.17 -13.71 -11.89
C VAL A 293 8.84 -12.39 -12.25
N ASN A 294 8.98 -12.07 -13.54
CA ASN A 294 9.62 -10.82 -13.97
C ASN A 294 8.74 -9.59 -13.77
N TRP A 295 7.48 -9.68 -14.18
CA TRP A 295 6.53 -8.56 -14.18
C TRP A 295 5.42 -8.79 -13.15
N ILE A 296 5.29 -7.86 -12.21
CA ILE A 296 4.18 -7.85 -11.26
C ILE A 296 3.32 -6.60 -11.52
N LEU A 297 2.04 -6.77 -11.78
CA LEU A 297 1.08 -5.67 -11.85
C LEU A 297 0.39 -5.56 -10.50
N LEU A 298 0.61 -4.45 -9.79
CA LEU A 298 0.09 -4.19 -8.45
C LEU A 298 -1.14 -3.32 -8.53
N TYR A 299 -2.29 -3.88 -8.15
CA TYR A 299 -3.56 -3.20 -8.02
C TYR A 299 -3.93 -3.10 -6.53
N SER A 300 -3.81 -1.90 -5.94
CA SER A 300 -4.03 -1.72 -4.50
C SER A 300 -4.41 -0.28 -4.12
N ASP A 301 -5.32 -0.16 -3.15
CA ASP A 301 -5.78 1.06 -2.50
C ASP A 301 -5.23 1.16 -1.06
N LEU A 302 -4.37 0.23 -0.65
CA LEU A 302 -3.96 0.05 0.74
C LEU A 302 -2.53 0.53 1.03
N TYR A 303 -2.35 1.01 2.26
CA TYR A 303 -1.02 1.11 2.88
C TYR A 303 -0.63 -0.25 3.48
N PHE A 304 -0.06 -1.15 2.67
CA PHE A 304 0.28 -2.51 3.11
C PHE A 304 1.72 -2.67 3.64
N ALA A 305 2.50 -1.59 3.73
CA ALA A 305 3.86 -1.62 4.29
C ALA A 305 3.95 -2.27 5.70
N PRO A 306 3.02 -2.04 6.65
CA PRO A 306 3.05 -2.69 7.95
C PRO A 306 3.00 -4.22 7.85
N SER A 307 2.18 -4.74 6.93
CA SER A 307 2.04 -6.18 6.70
C SER A 307 3.30 -6.81 6.11
N LEU A 308 4.21 -6.04 5.49
CA LEU A 308 5.49 -6.58 5.02
C LEU A 308 6.43 -6.95 6.18
N HIS A 309 6.26 -6.36 7.37
CA HIS A 309 7.06 -6.71 8.55
C HIS A 309 6.73 -8.09 9.13
N THR A 310 5.55 -8.64 8.81
CA THR A 310 5.14 -9.97 9.29
C THR A 310 5.85 -11.07 8.50
N ILE A 311 6.19 -10.80 7.23
CA ILE A 311 6.91 -11.70 6.32
C ILE A 311 8.35 -11.91 6.82
N ALA A 312 8.66 -13.14 7.25
CA ALA A 312 9.96 -13.47 7.84
C ALA A 312 11.16 -13.05 6.96
N ALA A 313 11.07 -13.29 5.64
CA ALA A 313 12.11 -12.96 4.69
C ALA A 313 12.44 -11.45 4.58
N PHE A 314 11.51 -10.57 4.93
CA PHE A 314 11.71 -9.11 4.83
C PHE A 314 12.05 -8.45 6.17
N ARG A 315 11.79 -9.15 7.28
CA ARG A 315 11.83 -8.58 8.63
C ARG A 315 13.18 -7.99 9.00
N ASP A 316 14.28 -8.69 8.72
CA ASP A 316 15.63 -8.22 9.03
C ASP A 316 16.02 -7.02 8.17
N GLU A 317 15.68 -7.05 6.88
CA GLU A 317 15.96 -5.94 5.97
C GLU A 317 15.19 -4.68 6.38
N LEU A 318 13.89 -4.82 6.68
CA LEU A 318 13.06 -3.72 7.14
C LEU A 318 13.55 -3.12 8.47
N ARG A 319 14.07 -3.93 9.39
CA ARG A 319 14.68 -3.43 10.65
C ARG A 319 15.92 -2.57 10.39
N ARG A 320 16.71 -2.88 9.37
CA ARG A 320 17.90 -2.09 8.99
C ARG A 320 17.51 -0.82 8.23
N LEU A 321 16.52 -0.91 7.33
CA LEU A 321 16.02 0.24 6.57
C LEU A 321 15.34 1.26 7.50
N PHE A 322 14.51 0.80 8.43
CA PHE A 322 13.71 1.63 9.32
C PHE A 322 13.85 1.17 10.78
N PRO A 323 14.92 1.58 11.49
CA PRO A 323 15.08 1.24 12.91
C PRO A 323 13.88 1.68 13.76
N ALA A 324 13.35 2.87 13.48
CA ALA A 324 12.06 3.36 13.93
C ALA A 324 10.98 2.94 12.93
N ARG A 325 10.15 1.93 13.25
CA ARG A 325 9.19 1.35 12.27
C ARG A 325 8.20 2.38 11.73
N GLU A 326 7.78 3.31 12.57
CA GLU A 326 6.89 4.42 12.24
C GLU A 326 7.50 5.45 11.26
N SER A 327 8.83 5.40 11.03
CA SER A 327 9.49 6.27 10.03
C SER A 327 9.26 5.83 8.59
N THR A 328 8.74 4.62 8.37
CA THR A 328 8.62 3.98 7.04
C THR A 328 7.87 4.84 6.02
N SER A 329 6.66 5.31 6.35
CA SER A 329 5.90 6.19 5.45
C SER A 329 6.49 7.58 5.38
N HIS A 330 6.96 8.10 6.51
CA HIS A 330 7.54 9.44 6.63
C HIS A 330 8.71 9.65 5.67
N LEU A 331 9.67 8.72 5.68
CA LEU A 331 10.87 8.79 4.86
C LEU A 331 10.55 8.49 3.39
N GLN A 332 9.73 7.48 3.11
CA GLN A 332 9.42 7.10 1.74
C GLN A 332 8.55 8.12 1.00
N LEU A 333 7.55 8.73 1.67
CA LEU A 333 6.74 9.80 1.06
C LEU A 333 7.63 10.99 0.67
N ARG A 334 8.59 11.37 1.54
CA ARG A 334 9.50 12.50 1.30
C ARG A 334 10.58 12.21 0.27
N TYR A 335 10.86 10.93 0.00
CA TYR A 335 11.75 10.50 -1.06
C TYR A 335 11.05 10.39 -2.41
N LEU A 336 9.83 9.84 -2.43
CA LEU A 336 9.15 9.43 -3.67
C LEU A 336 8.21 10.50 -4.22
N LEU A 337 7.48 11.23 -3.36
CA LEU A 337 6.35 12.07 -3.78
C LEU A 337 6.66 13.56 -3.59
N HIS A 338 7.27 14.15 -4.60
CA HIS A 338 7.46 15.60 -4.69
C HIS A 338 6.36 16.22 -5.55
N PRO A 339 5.59 17.21 -5.06
CA PRO A 339 4.57 17.85 -5.87
C PRO A 339 5.15 18.49 -7.13
N GLY A 340 4.52 18.27 -8.28
CA GLY A 340 4.88 18.96 -9.52
C GLY A 340 4.75 20.49 -9.37
N ASN A 341 5.45 21.24 -10.22
CA ASN A 341 5.48 22.71 -10.14
C ASN A 341 4.09 23.38 -10.11
N PRO A 342 3.06 22.93 -10.86
CA PRO A 342 1.70 23.48 -10.76
C PRO A 342 1.11 23.34 -9.33
N VAL A 343 1.24 22.15 -8.73
CA VAL A 343 0.77 21.86 -7.37
C VAL A 343 1.58 22.63 -6.34
N TRP A 344 2.90 22.68 -6.51
CA TRP A 344 3.79 23.42 -5.62
C TRP A 344 3.49 24.92 -5.61
N GLY A 345 3.12 25.48 -6.78
CA GLY A 345 2.66 26.85 -6.88
C GLY A 345 1.40 27.13 -6.04
N LEU A 346 0.45 26.20 -6.01
CA LEU A 346 -0.75 26.31 -5.16
C LEU A 346 -0.38 26.29 -3.66
N VAL A 347 0.44 25.31 -3.25
CA VAL A 347 0.88 25.15 -1.86
C VAL A 347 1.60 26.39 -1.36
N THR A 348 2.58 26.89 -2.11
CA THR A 348 3.42 28.01 -1.70
C THR A 348 2.67 29.33 -1.67
N ARG A 349 1.81 29.61 -2.66
CA ARG A 349 0.96 30.82 -2.65
C ARG A 349 0.00 30.82 -1.46
N TYR A 350 -0.68 29.71 -1.21
CA TYR A 350 -1.60 29.62 -0.08
C TYR A 350 -0.87 29.79 1.26
N TYR A 351 0.28 29.13 1.42
CA TYR A 351 1.09 29.28 2.62
C TYR A 351 1.50 30.73 2.86
N HIS A 352 2.06 31.41 1.86
CA HIS A 352 2.56 32.77 2.01
C HIS A 352 1.45 33.79 2.25
N SER A 353 0.30 33.64 1.59
CA SER A 353 -0.83 34.56 1.73
C SER A 353 -1.57 34.40 3.07
N TYR A 354 -1.71 33.18 3.59
CA TYR A 354 -2.65 32.91 4.69
C TYR A 354 -2.01 32.33 5.95
N LEU A 355 -0.88 31.63 5.82
CA LEU A 355 -0.31 30.84 6.92
C LEU A 355 1.00 31.44 7.44
N ALA A 356 1.83 32.01 6.58
CA ALA A 356 3.16 32.48 6.93
C ALA A 356 3.18 33.50 8.09
N PRO A 357 2.25 34.46 8.21
CA PRO A 357 2.27 35.42 9.32
C PRO A 357 1.93 34.83 10.70
N ALA A 358 1.27 33.67 10.76
CA ALA A 358 0.80 33.10 12.02
C ALA A 358 1.95 32.53 12.88
N ALA A 359 1.97 32.89 14.17
CA ALA A 359 2.95 32.37 15.14
C ALA A 359 2.81 30.86 15.38
N ARG A 360 1.57 30.35 15.32
CA ARG A 360 1.24 28.92 15.40
C ARG A 360 0.23 28.58 14.31
N ARG A 361 0.43 27.44 13.66
CA ARG A 361 -0.44 26.92 12.59
C ARG A 361 -1.03 25.59 13.04
N ILE A 362 -2.34 25.47 12.96
CA ILE A 362 -3.09 24.26 13.30
C ILE A 362 -3.77 23.76 12.03
N GLY A 363 -3.53 22.49 11.68
CA GLY A 363 -4.22 21.83 10.58
C GLY A 363 -5.36 20.98 11.13
N VAL A 364 -6.58 21.22 10.66
CA VAL A 364 -7.75 20.39 10.96
C VAL A 364 -8.22 19.77 9.64
N GLN A 365 -8.01 18.46 9.49
CA GLN A 365 -8.46 17.72 8.31
C GLN A 365 -9.83 17.12 8.63
N ILE A 366 -10.86 17.52 7.88
CA ILE A 366 -12.23 17.08 8.07
C ILE A 366 -12.62 16.21 6.88
N ARG A 367 -13.00 14.95 7.14
CA ARG A 367 -13.54 14.04 6.12
C ARG A 367 -14.93 13.56 6.52
N MET A 368 -15.93 13.99 5.78
CA MET A 368 -17.31 13.52 5.89
C MET A 368 -17.48 12.29 5.01
N VAL A 369 -17.80 11.12 5.57
CA VAL A 369 -18.11 9.93 4.77
C VAL A 369 -19.54 10.04 4.26
N GLY A 370 -19.81 9.78 2.98
CA GLY A 370 -21.12 10.10 2.36
C GLY A 370 -22.32 9.33 2.95
N SER A 371 -22.08 8.21 3.63
CA SER A 371 -23.11 7.44 4.35
C SER A 371 -23.31 7.90 5.79
N ASP A 372 -22.62 8.93 6.21
CA ASP A 372 -22.63 9.39 7.59
C ASP A 372 -23.92 10.18 7.87
N THR A 373 -24.70 9.68 8.82
CA THR A 373 -25.98 10.27 9.24
C THR A 373 -25.81 11.30 10.35
N VAL A 374 -24.59 11.50 10.86
CA VAL A 374 -24.34 12.46 11.93
C VAL A 374 -24.55 13.89 11.40
N PRO A 375 -25.42 14.70 12.04
CA PRO A 375 -25.65 16.10 11.70
C PRO A 375 -24.36 16.93 11.66
N ALA A 376 -24.36 17.98 10.85
CA ALA A 376 -23.19 18.85 10.73
C ALA A 376 -22.81 19.51 12.07
N ASP A 377 -23.82 19.97 12.83
CA ASP A 377 -23.62 20.64 14.12
C ASP A 377 -22.94 19.72 15.15
N ASP A 378 -23.31 18.45 15.19
CA ASP A 378 -22.68 17.47 16.10
C ASP A 378 -21.20 17.28 15.77
N LYS A 379 -20.82 17.36 14.48
CA LYS A 379 -19.43 17.25 14.05
C LYS A 379 -18.64 18.52 14.35
N TYR A 380 -19.25 19.69 14.18
CA TYR A 380 -18.63 20.95 14.63
C TYR A 380 -18.42 20.94 16.14
N ASN A 381 -19.42 20.50 16.90
CA ASN A 381 -19.32 20.35 18.35
C ASN A 381 -18.22 19.37 18.73
N GLN A 382 -18.07 18.25 18.01
CA GLN A 382 -16.96 17.31 18.21
C GLN A 382 -15.60 17.97 17.97
N ILE A 383 -15.44 18.74 16.89
CA ILE A 383 -14.19 19.45 16.57
C ILE A 383 -13.86 20.46 17.68
N LEU A 384 -14.84 21.25 18.12
CA LEU A 384 -14.65 22.26 19.16
C LEU A 384 -14.38 21.63 20.53
N ALA A 385 -15.09 20.56 20.89
CA ALA A 385 -14.88 19.83 22.13
C ALA A 385 -13.48 19.23 22.18
N CYS A 386 -13.04 18.53 21.11
CA CYS A 386 -11.68 18.01 20.99
C CYS A 386 -10.65 19.14 21.07
N SER A 387 -10.88 20.25 20.37
CA SER A 387 -9.94 21.40 20.37
C SER A 387 -9.80 22.04 21.75
N ARG A 388 -10.88 22.13 22.53
CA ARG A 388 -10.88 22.66 23.90
C ARG A 388 -10.20 21.69 24.86
N GLN A 389 -10.60 20.43 24.84
CA GLN A 389 -10.05 19.37 25.69
C GLN A 389 -8.52 19.26 25.52
N GLU A 390 -8.04 19.26 24.28
CA GLU A 390 -6.61 19.12 23.96
C GLU A 390 -5.86 20.46 23.94
N ARG A 391 -6.53 21.57 24.29
CA ARG A 391 -5.96 22.94 24.30
C ARG A 391 -5.29 23.31 22.97
N ILE A 392 -5.89 22.89 21.87
CA ILE A 392 -5.44 23.19 20.50
C ILE A 392 -5.88 24.60 20.10
N LEU A 393 -7.13 24.96 20.40
CA LEU A 393 -7.72 26.28 20.16
C LEU A 393 -8.12 26.92 21.50
N PRO A 394 -8.03 28.25 21.63
CA PRO A 394 -8.47 28.94 22.83
C PRO A 394 -9.98 28.82 23.02
N GLU A 395 -10.44 28.88 24.27
CA GLU A 395 -11.86 29.02 24.58
C GLU A 395 -12.33 30.42 24.21
N THR A 396 -13.55 30.50 23.67
CA THR A 396 -14.23 31.78 23.50
C THR A 396 -14.81 32.18 24.85
N VAL A 397 -14.42 33.35 25.34
CA VAL A 397 -15.09 33.94 26.50
C VAL A 397 -16.38 34.55 25.99
N ASP A 398 -17.53 33.99 26.36
CA ASP A 398 -18.82 34.60 26.03
C ASP A 398 -18.95 35.92 26.81
N GLY A 399 -18.78 37.04 26.11
CA GLY A 399 -19.16 38.38 26.58
C GLY A 399 -18.03 39.41 26.67
N SER A 400 -17.82 40.17 25.59
CA SER A 400 -17.69 41.64 25.60
C SER A 400 -17.31 42.14 24.19
N ILE A 401 -18.31 42.46 23.37
CA ILE A 401 -18.22 43.52 22.36
C ILE A 401 -19.02 44.69 22.92
#